data_AF-A0A4V1ALK8-F1
#
_entry.id   AF-A0A4V1ALK8-F1
#
_cell.length_a   1.000
_cell.length_b   1.000
_cell.length_c   1.000
_cell.angle_alpha   90.00
_cell.angle_beta   90.00
_cell.angle_gamma   90.00
#
_symmetry.space_group_name_H-M   'P 1'
#
loop_
_entity.id
_entity.type
_entity.pdbx_description
1 polymer ?
#
loop_
_entity_poly.entity_id
_entity_poly.type
_entity_poly.pdbx_seq_one_letter_code
_entity_poly.pdbx_strand_id
1 'polypeptide(L)'
;MANKQHILEITPGSSKFNNMVFQITKPMSDTLLQAMDYKGRHLQEIQKGIFVMPIYVKGKFNLFMIVGRLVAKDWVAAFSLAKVKHHKDVTAVTDLSDPFPTGMGLNMLGSRSPKSADHVLKYFQTLIEAKYGKWRLVK
;
A
#
# COMPACT_ATOMS: atom_id res chain seq x y z
N MET A 1 30.94 -22.31 11.74
CA MET A 1 29.69 -22.89 11.20
C MET A 1 28.80 -21.72 10.80
N ALA A 2 28.64 -21.47 9.49
CA ALA A 2 27.86 -20.34 9.00
C ALA A 2 26.36 -20.66 9.06
N ASN A 3 25.63 -19.93 9.90
CA ASN A 3 24.17 -19.98 9.95
C ASN A 3 23.62 -19.33 8.68
N LYS A 4 23.46 -20.12 7.61
CA LYS A 4 22.75 -19.71 6.40
C LYS A 4 21.27 -19.60 6.77
N GLN A 5 20.86 -18.43 7.25
CA GLN A 5 19.47 -18.03 7.21
C GLN A 5 19.05 -18.10 5.74
N HIS A 6 18.25 -19.10 5.37
CA HIS A 6 17.55 -19.10 4.10
C HIS A 6 16.66 -17.86 4.11
N ILE A 7 17.14 -16.77 3.50
CA ILE A 7 16.32 -15.64 3.12
C ILE A 7 15.36 -16.22 2.08
N LEU A 8 14.21 -16.71 2.53
CA LEU A 8 13.12 -17.08 1.63
C LEU A 8 12.78 -15.83 0.85
N GLU A 9 13.18 -15.80 -0.41
CA GLU A 9 12.80 -14.74 -1.33
C GLU A 9 11.28 -14.82 -1.52
N ILE A 10 10.56 -13.86 -0.93
CA ILE A 10 9.10 -13.79 -1.06
C ILE A 10 8.79 -13.06 -2.36
N THR A 11 8.44 -13.82 -3.39
CA THR A 11 8.17 -13.29 -4.73
C THR A 11 6.79 -12.63 -4.80
N PRO A 12 6.66 -11.40 -5.34
CA PRO A 12 5.38 -10.82 -5.70
C PRO A 12 4.54 -11.76 -6.59
N GLY A 13 3.23 -11.78 -6.41
CA GLY A 13 2.33 -12.74 -7.06
C GLY A 13 2.14 -14.07 -6.32
N SER A 14 3.05 -14.43 -5.41
CA SER A 14 2.94 -15.67 -4.63
C SER A 14 1.96 -15.53 -3.45
N SER A 15 1.38 -16.65 -3.01
CA SER A 15 0.51 -16.68 -1.82
C SER A 15 1.23 -16.20 -0.55
N LYS A 16 2.53 -16.45 -0.42
CA LYS A 16 3.33 -15.95 0.72
C LYS A 16 3.42 -14.43 0.74
N PHE A 17 3.43 -13.79 -0.44
CA PHE A 17 3.45 -12.34 -0.55
C PHE A 17 2.16 -11.69 -0.04
N ASN A 18 1.03 -12.41 0.02
CA ASN A 18 -0.21 -11.89 0.60
C ASN A 18 -0.03 -11.44 2.07
N ASN A 19 0.95 -11.98 2.77
CA ASN A 19 1.21 -11.68 4.17
C ASN A 19 2.30 -10.60 4.36
N MET A 20 2.65 -9.87 3.29
CA MET A 20 3.62 -8.78 3.36
C MET A 20 2.91 -7.45 3.60
N VAL A 21 3.40 -6.72 4.61
CA VAL A 21 3.03 -5.33 4.87
C VAL A 21 4.24 -4.44 4.61
N PHE A 22 4.00 -3.28 4.03
CA PHE A 22 5.01 -2.25 3.88
C PHE A 22 5.10 -1.41 5.15
N GLN A 23 6.17 -1.59 5.91
CA GLN A 23 6.47 -0.79 7.10
C GLN A 23 7.18 0.49 6.70
N ILE A 24 6.69 1.61 7.19
CA ILE A 24 7.33 2.92 7.06
C ILE A 24 8.34 3.07 8.21
N THR A 25 9.58 3.41 7.86
CA THR A 25 10.71 3.45 8.80
C THR A 25 11.03 4.85 9.32
N LYS A 26 10.37 5.87 8.78
CA LYS A 26 10.53 7.27 9.19
C LYS A 26 9.27 7.75 9.94
N PRO A 27 9.41 8.70 10.88
CA PRO A 27 8.25 9.38 11.44
C PRO A 27 7.42 10.07 10.35
N MET A 28 6.13 10.27 10.62
CA MET A 28 5.27 11.04 9.71
C MET A 28 5.71 12.50 9.69
N SER A 29 5.94 13.03 8.49
CA SER A 29 6.33 14.42 8.23
C SER A 29 5.90 14.82 6.81
N ASP A 30 5.86 16.12 6.52
CA ASP A 30 5.51 16.61 5.18
C ASP A 30 6.45 16.07 4.10
N THR A 31 7.74 15.94 4.42
CA THR A 31 8.73 15.33 3.52
C THR A 31 8.41 13.88 3.21
N LEU A 32 7.99 13.09 4.21
CA LEU A 32 7.58 11.71 3.98
C LEU A 32 6.28 11.65 3.18
N LEU A 33 5.29 12.49 3.51
CA LEU A 33 4.02 12.56 2.79
C LEU A 33 4.25 12.84 1.30
N GLN A 34 5.12 13.82 0.99
CA GLN A 34 5.51 14.14 -0.38
C GLN A 34 6.30 13.00 -1.05
N ALA A 35 7.22 12.35 -0.33
CA ALA A 35 7.95 11.21 -0.85
C ALA A 35 7.03 10.02 -1.20
N MET A 36 5.87 9.93 -0.54
CA MET A 36 4.87 8.91 -0.79
C MET A 36 3.90 9.26 -1.93
N ASP A 37 4.07 10.37 -2.63
CA ASP A 37 3.25 10.71 -3.79
C ASP A 37 3.33 9.64 -4.89
N TYR A 38 2.17 9.31 -5.47
CA TYR A 38 2.09 8.29 -6.52
C TYR A 38 1.28 8.78 -7.72
N LYS A 39 1.98 9.02 -8.84
CA LYS A 39 1.41 9.50 -10.11
C LYS A 39 0.58 10.79 -9.92
N GLY A 40 1.14 11.77 -9.21
CA GLY A 40 0.47 13.05 -8.92
C GLY A 40 -0.70 12.96 -7.94
N ARG A 41 -0.82 11.85 -7.21
CA ARG A 41 -1.78 11.68 -6.13
C ARG A 41 -1.05 11.74 -4.80
N HIS A 42 -1.68 12.42 -3.86
CA HIS A 42 -1.13 12.71 -2.54
C HIS A 42 -1.92 11.96 -1.47
N LEU A 43 -1.23 11.61 -0.39
CA LEU A 43 -1.87 11.11 0.82
C LEU A 43 -2.69 12.23 1.47
N GLN A 44 -3.97 11.97 1.69
CA GLN A 44 -4.89 12.87 2.39
C GLN A 44 -5.27 12.31 3.74
N GLU A 45 -5.13 13.11 4.80
CA GLU A 45 -5.59 12.74 6.12
C GLU A 45 -7.12 12.78 6.18
N ILE A 46 -7.76 11.63 6.41
CA ILE A 46 -9.22 11.52 6.51
C ILE A 46 -9.70 11.44 7.96
N GLN A 47 -8.80 11.06 8.86
CA GLN A 47 -8.98 11.09 10.30
C GLN A 47 -7.59 11.14 10.93
N LYS A 48 -7.51 11.56 12.19
CA LYS A 48 -6.23 11.74 12.91
C LYS A 48 -5.33 10.51 12.78
N GLY A 49 -4.21 10.66 12.09
CA GLY A 49 -3.21 9.63 11.89
C GLY A 49 -3.59 8.51 10.91
N ILE A 50 -4.61 8.71 10.07
CA ILE A 50 -4.90 7.85 8.93
C ILE A 50 -4.95 8.68 7.67
N PHE A 51 -4.06 8.32 6.75
CA PHE A 51 -3.93 8.94 5.45
C PHE A 51 -4.36 7.96 4.37
N VAL A 52 -4.99 8.46 3.32
CA VAL A 52 -5.43 7.63 2.19
C VAL A 52 -5.07 8.27 0.86
N MET A 53 -4.83 7.42 -0.14
CA MET A 53 -4.73 7.87 -1.53
C MET A 53 -5.20 6.78 -2.50
N PRO A 54 -5.78 7.15 -3.65
CA PRO A 54 -6.12 6.16 -4.67
C PRO A 54 -4.84 5.59 -5.30
N ILE A 55 -4.79 4.28 -5.49
CA ILE A 55 -3.71 3.60 -6.22
C ILE A 55 -4.18 3.18 -7.61
N TYR A 56 -5.36 2.59 -7.66
CA TYR A 56 -5.98 2.14 -8.90
C TYR A 56 -7.49 2.32 -8.80
N VAL A 57 -8.10 2.98 -9.77
CA VAL A 57 -9.55 3.22 -9.81
C VAL A 57 -10.02 2.84 -11.21
N LYS A 58 -10.74 1.72 -11.33
CA LYS A 58 -11.30 1.29 -12.62
C LYS A 58 -12.53 0.41 -12.42
N GLY A 59 -13.69 0.91 -12.86
CA GLY A 59 -14.96 0.19 -12.78
C GLY A 59 -15.30 -0.17 -11.34
N LYS A 60 -15.48 -1.48 -11.06
CA LYS A 60 -15.82 -1.98 -9.72
C LYS A 60 -14.60 -2.29 -8.84
N PHE A 61 -13.38 -2.11 -9.35
CA PHE A 61 -12.16 -2.36 -8.59
C PHE A 61 -11.42 -1.06 -8.33
N ASN A 62 -11.56 -0.55 -7.11
CA ASN A 62 -10.96 0.70 -6.67
C ASN A 62 -10.10 0.40 -5.45
N LEU A 63 -8.78 0.37 -5.65
CA LEU A 63 -7.78 0.07 -4.65
C LEU A 63 -7.20 1.38 -4.10
N PHE A 64 -7.28 1.54 -2.79
CA PHE A 64 -6.76 2.68 -2.07
C PHE A 64 -5.65 2.24 -1.12
N MET A 65 -4.59 3.03 -1.05
CA MET A 65 -3.58 2.88 -0.01
C MET A 65 -4.05 3.60 1.24
N ILE A 66 -3.91 2.92 2.37
CA ILE A 66 -4.15 3.47 3.69
C ILE A 66 -2.81 3.47 4.43
N VAL A 67 -2.41 4.61 4.96
CA VAL A 67 -1.23 4.76 5.80
C VAL A 67 -1.67 5.11 7.20
N GLY A 68 -1.30 4.28 8.17
CA GLY A 68 -1.72 4.43 9.56
C GLY A 68 -0.87 3.61 10.51
N ARG A 69 -1.15 3.73 11.81
CA ARG A 69 -0.52 2.89 12.85
C ARG A 69 -1.43 1.70 13.15
N LEU A 70 -1.01 0.51 12.74
CA LEU A 70 -1.70 -0.73 13.11
C LEU A 70 -1.12 -1.26 14.43
N VAL A 71 -1.79 -0.95 15.55
CA VAL A 71 -1.63 -1.48 16.93
C VAL A 71 -0.23 -1.35 17.58
N ALA A 72 0.85 -1.26 16.80
CA ALA A 72 2.22 -1.01 17.21
C ALA A 72 2.65 0.43 16.86
N LYS A 73 3.80 0.86 17.40
CA LYS A 73 4.41 2.19 17.17
C LYS A 73 4.76 2.47 15.69
N ASP A 74 4.72 1.46 14.85
CA ASP A 74 5.16 1.52 13.46
C ASP A 74 4.04 2.02 12.54
N TRP A 75 4.40 2.95 11.66
CA TRP A 75 3.56 3.33 10.54
C TRP A 75 3.62 2.24 9.47
N VAL A 76 2.47 1.93 8.86
CA VAL A 76 2.38 0.93 7.81
C VAL A 76 1.49 1.42 6.68
N ALA A 77 1.80 1.01 5.46
CA ALA A 77 0.92 1.16 4.31
C ALA A 77 0.17 -0.16 4.08
N ALA A 78 -1.16 -0.12 4.14
CA ALA A 78 -2.07 -1.21 3.81
C ALA A 78 -2.89 -0.83 2.58
N PHE A 79 -3.68 -1.79 2.07
CA PHE A 79 -4.65 -1.50 1.03
C PHE A 79 -6.07 -1.75 1.50
N SER A 80 -7.02 -1.03 0.89
CA SER A 80 -8.44 -1.24 1.07
C SER A 80 -9.16 -1.10 -0.28
N LEU A 81 -10.31 -1.75 -0.41
CA LEU A 81 -11.19 -1.56 -1.55
C LEU A 81 -12.20 -0.45 -1.23
N ALA A 82 -12.38 0.47 -2.17
CA ALA A 82 -13.36 1.52 -2.09
C ALA A 82 -14.62 1.19 -2.91
N LYS A 83 -15.79 1.40 -2.32
CA LYS A 83 -17.01 1.60 -3.09
C LYS A 83 -17.07 3.08 -3.49
N VAL A 84 -16.88 3.30 -4.78
CA VAL A 84 -17.03 4.61 -5.39
C VAL A 84 -18.47 4.73 -5.87
N LYS A 85 -19.21 5.70 -5.35
CA LYS A 85 -20.49 6.09 -5.92
C LYS A 85 -20.24 7.20 -6.94
N HIS A 86 -20.63 6.96 -8.18
CA HIS A 86 -20.71 8.00 -9.18
C HIS A 86 -22.06 8.69 -9.06
N HIS A 87 -22.07 9.95 -8.62
CA HIS A 87 -23.25 10.80 -8.70
C HIS A 87 -22.89 12.06 -9.47
N LYS A 88 -23.39 12.16 -10.71
CA LYS A 88 -23.11 13.27 -11.64
C LYS A 88 -21.59 13.53 -11.74
N ASP A 89 -21.13 14.68 -11.27
CA ASP A 89 -19.74 15.17 -11.35
C ASP A 89 -18.93 14.97 -10.05
N VAL A 90 -19.49 14.26 -9.06
CA VAL A 90 -18.82 14.00 -7.78
C VAL A 90 -18.53 12.50 -7.66
N THR A 91 -17.24 12.18 -7.64
CA THR A 91 -16.74 10.84 -7.30
C THR A 91 -16.39 10.84 -5.82
N ALA A 92 -17.33 10.42 -4.97
CA ALA A 92 -17.10 10.30 -3.54
C ALA A 92 -16.70 8.85 -3.18
N VAL A 93 -15.60 8.69 -2.45
CA VAL A 93 -15.28 7.43 -1.77
C VAL A 93 -16.24 7.32 -0.59
N THR A 94 -17.20 6.41 -0.68
CA THR A 94 -18.30 6.34 0.32
C THR A 94 -18.09 5.27 1.38
N ASP A 95 -17.22 4.30 1.12
CA ASP A 95 -17.04 3.13 1.96
C ASP A 95 -15.68 2.48 1.62
N LEU A 96 -14.81 2.34 2.62
CA LEU A 96 -13.54 1.62 2.53
C LEU A 96 -13.72 0.28 3.25
N SER A 97 -13.37 -0.82 2.59
CA SER A 97 -13.31 -2.12 3.24
C SER A 97 -12.29 -2.15 4.37
N ASP A 98 -12.32 -3.20 5.18
CA ASP A 98 -11.25 -3.47 6.13
C ASP A 98 -9.88 -3.45 5.42
N PRO A 99 -8.85 -2.82 6.02
CA PRO A 99 -7.51 -2.82 5.46
C PRO A 99 -6.95 -4.24 5.42
N PHE A 100 -6.30 -4.59 4.32
CA PHE A 100 -5.57 -5.83 4.12
C PHE A 100 -4.10 -5.56 3.80
N PRO A 101 -3.20 -6.55 3.98
CA PRO A 101 -1.77 -6.36 3.75
C PRO A 101 -1.45 -5.85 2.35
N THR A 102 -0.41 -5.04 2.25
CA THR A 102 0.04 -4.42 0.99
C THR A 102 0.29 -5.48 -0.09
N GLY A 103 0.91 -6.61 0.27
CA GLY A 103 1.24 -7.66 -0.67
C GLY A 103 0.00 -8.38 -1.20
N MET A 104 -1.04 -8.55 -0.37
CA MET A 104 -2.33 -9.07 -0.84
C MET A 104 -2.96 -8.12 -1.87
N GLY A 105 -2.98 -6.81 -1.61
CA GLY A 105 -3.53 -5.86 -2.58
C GLY A 105 -2.73 -5.76 -3.87
N LEU A 106 -1.41 -5.90 -3.81
CA LEU A 106 -0.55 -6.00 -4.99
C LEU A 106 -0.85 -7.26 -5.81
N ASN A 107 -1.07 -8.40 -5.17
CA ASN A 107 -1.47 -9.63 -5.86
C ASN A 107 -2.85 -9.48 -6.51
N MET A 108 -3.82 -8.92 -5.78
CA MET A 108 -5.16 -8.63 -6.33
C MET A 108 -5.10 -7.68 -7.53
N LEU A 109 -4.25 -6.64 -7.45
CA LEU A 109 -4.01 -5.73 -8.56
C LEU A 109 -3.35 -6.46 -9.73
N GLY A 110 -2.38 -7.34 -9.46
CA GLY A 110 -1.68 -8.14 -10.47
C GLY A 110 -2.62 -9.02 -11.27
N SER A 111 -3.58 -9.68 -10.61
CA SER A 111 -4.60 -10.50 -11.29
C SER A 111 -5.54 -9.68 -12.19
N ARG A 112 -5.67 -8.36 -11.97
CA ARG A 112 -6.55 -7.48 -12.77
C ARG A 112 -5.80 -6.65 -13.80
N SER A 113 -4.58 -6.22 -13.47
CA SER A 113 -3.74 -5.36 -14.29
C SER A 113 -2.27 -5.57 -13.90
N PRO A 114 -1.58 -6.55 -14.51
CA PRO A 114 -0.17 -6.84 -14.24
C PRO A 114 0.71 -5.59 -14.35
N LYS A 115 0.54 -4.82 -15.43
CA LYS A 115 1.27 -3.56 -15.65
C LYS A 115 1.07 -2.56 -14.50
N SER A 116 -0.14 -2.45 -13.95
CA SER A 116 -0.39 -1.53 -12.84
C SER A 116 0.26 -2.04 -11.56
N ALA A 117 0.22 -3.35 -11.30
CA ALA A 117 0.91 -3.95 -10.16
C ALA A 117 2.42 -3.72 -10.23
N ASP A 118 3.03 -3.89 -11.41
CA ASP A 118 4.46 -3.62 -11.61
C ASP A 118 4.82 -2.17 -11.30
N HIS A 119 3.98 -1.21 -11.70
CA HIS A 119 4.21 0.21 -11.39
C HIS A 119 4.10 0.49 -9.89
N VAL A 120 3.20 -0.19 -9.17
CA VAL A 120 3.05 -0.03 -7.72
C VAL A 120 4.21 -0.73 -6.98
N LEU A 121 4.65 -1.90 -7.44
CA LEU A 121 5.84 -2.58 -6.92
C LEU A 121 7.09 -1.70 -7.06
N LYS A 122 7.31 -1.13 -8.25
CA LYS A 122 8.42 -0.18 -8.49
C LYS A 122 8.33 1.04 -7.57
N TYR A 123 7.13 1.56 -7.32
CA TYR A 123 6.94 2.66 -6.37
C TYR A 123 7.36 2.27 -4.94
N PHE A 124 7.00 1.08 -4.44
CA PHE A 124 7.48 0.65 -3.12
C PHE A 124 9.00 0.40 -3.11
N GLN A 125 9.55 -0.09 -4.22
CA GLN A 125 10.99 -0.27 -4.37
C GLN A 125 11.73 1.07 -4.28
N THR A 126 11.23 2.14 -4.90
CA THR A 126 11.83 3.49 -4.78
C THR A 126 11.77 4.01 -3.35
N LEU A 127 10.69 3.71 -2.61
CA LEU A 127 10.61 4.07 -1.19
C LEU A 127 11.62 3.30 -0.32
N ILE A 128 11.91 2.04 -0.65
CA ILE A 128 12.93 1.24 0.04
C ILE A 128 14.33 1.81 -0.23
N GLU A 129 14.64 2.10 -1.50
CA GLU A 129 15.92 2.67 -1.91
C GLU A 129 16.18 4.03 -1.24
N ALA A 130 15.13 4.86 -1.14
CA ALA A 130 15.16 6.12 -0.41
C ALA A 130 15.10 5.98 1.13
N LYS A 131 15.11 4.74 1.65
CA LYS A 131 15.10 4.41 3.09
C LYS A 131 13.85 4.89 3.84
N TYR A 132 12.72 5.02 3.15
CA TYR A 132 11.42 5.37 3.72
C TYR A 132 10.60 4.18 4.20
N GLY A 133 10.91 2.97 3.74
CA GLY A 133 10.22 1.78 4.20
C GLY A 133 10.95 0.48 3.95
N LYS A 134 10.32 -0.59 4.40
CA LYS A 134 10.78 -1.97 4.21
C LYS A 134 9.60 -2.93 4.20
N TRP A 135 9.77 -4.05 3.52
CA TRP A 135 8.84 -5.16 3.57
C TRP A 135 8.94 -5.90 4.91
N ARG A 136 7.80 -6.20 5.52
CA ARG A 136 7.70 -7.00 6.74
C ARG A 136 6.65 -8.08 6.56
N LEU A 137 7.00 -9.31 6.89
CA LEU A 137 6.05 -10.40 6.98
C LEU A 137 5.21 -10.22 8.25
N VAL A 138 3.89 -10.24 8.10
CA VAL A 138 2.95 -10.38 9.22
C VAL A 138 2.56 -11.85 9.34
N LYS A 139 2.51 -12.36 10.57
CA LYS A 139 2.12 -13.73 10.89
C LYS A 139 0.67 -13.75 11.34
#